data_AF-A0A8J8E8Z3-F1
#
_entry.id   AF-A0A8J8E8Z3-F1
#
_cell.length_a   1.000
_cell.length_b   1.000
_cell.length_c   1.000
_cell.angle_alpha   90.00
_cell.angle_beta   90.00
_cell.angle_gamma   90.00
#
_symmetry.space_group_name_H-M   'P 1'
#
loop_
_entity.id
_entity.type
_entity.pdbx_description
1 polymer ?
#
loop_
_entity_poly.entity_id
_entity_poly.type
_entity_poly.pdbx_seq_one_letter_code
_entity_poly.pdbx_strand_id
1 'polypeptide(L)' 'MRKCLLLLILVLAITIMVGDVSILDLILLAFLGYACGVSDSVQNKVREPYIIGDSNEIVYLTKEELKKKLES' A
#
# COMPACT_ATOMS: atom_id res chain seq x y z
N MET A 1 1.39 3.56 -4.31
CA MET A 1 0.94 3.06 -5.62
C MET A 1 1.80 3.47 -6.85
N ARG A 2 1.65 4.66 -7.48
CA ARG A 2 2.26 4.93 -8.82
C ARG A 2 3.79 4.73 -8.92
N LYS A 3 4.55 5.20 -7.92
CA LYS A 3 6.02 5.17 -7.96
C LYS A 3 6.61 3.75 -7.89
N CYS A 4 5.97 2.88 -7.11
CA CYS A 4 6.41 1.51 -6.84
C CYS A 4 6.07 0.59 -8.05
N LEU A 5 4.89 0.80 -8.66
CA LEU A 5 4.51 0.19 -9.92
C LEU A 5 5.43 0.60 -11.08
N LEU A 6 5.76 1.90 -11.19
CA LEU A 6 6.68 2.41 -12.21
C LEU A 6 8.08 1.80 -12.08
N LEU A 7 8.55 1.59 -10.85
CA LEU A 7 9.85 0.95 -10.57
C LEU A 7 9.85 -0.52 -11.02
N LEU A 8 8.78 -1.27 -10.73
CA LEU A 8 8.61 -2.64 -11.22
C LEU A 8 8.60 -2.71 -12.75
N ILE A 9 7.85 -1.82 -13.41
CA ILE A 9 7.79 -1.77 -14.88
C ILE A 9 9.16 -1.43 -15.48
N LEU A 10 9.90 -0.50 -14.85
CA LEU A 10 11.26 -0.14 -15.28
C LEU A 10 12.22 -1.33 -15.19
N VAL A 11 12.23 -2.04 -14.06
CA VAL A 11 13.10 -3.21 -13.85
C VAL A 11 12.74 -4.34 -14.82
N LEU A 12 11.45 -4.55 -15.08
CA LEU A 12 10.96 -5.53 -16.05
C LEU A 12 11.41 -5.17 -17.48
N ALA A 13 11.34 -3.90 -17.86
CA ALA A 13 11.79 -3.43 -19.18
C ALA A 13 13.30 -3.61 -19.37
N ILE A 14 14.10 -3.34 -18.33
CA ILE A 14 15.55 -3.53 -18.37
C ILE A 14 15.90 -5.01 -18.49
N THR A 15 15.24 -5.88 -17.73
CA THR A 15 15.49 -7.34 -17.79
C THR A 15 15.15 -7.94 -19.14
N ILE A 16 14.06 -7.50 -19.79
CA ILE A 16 13.70 -7.94 -21.16
C ILE A 16 14.75 -7.47 -22.18
N MET A 17 15.29 -6.26 -22.04
CA MET A 17 16.31 -5.69 -22.96
C MET A 17 17.66 -6.38 -22.84
N VAL A 18 18.02 -6.90 -21.66
CA VAL A 18 19.31 -7.57 -21.41
C VAL A 18 19.35 -8.99 -22.00
N GLY A 19 18.19 -9.62 -22.27
CA GLY A 19 18.09 -10.90 -22.99
C GLY A 19 18.55 -12.14 -22.20
N ASP A 20 19.44 -11.97 -21.22
CA ASP A 20 19.84 -12.98 -20.24
C ASP A 20 19.03 -12.79 -18.95
N VAL A 21 17.88 -13.46 -18.86
CA VAL A 21 17.05 -13.45 -17.66
C VAL A 21 17.34 -14.71 -16.87
N SER A 22 18.02 -14.56 -15.74
CA SER A 22 18.30 -15.69 -14.84
C SER A 22 17.06 -16.00 -13.98
N ILE A 23 16.92 -17.26 -13.55
CA ILE A 23 15.86 -17.67 -12.61
C ILE A 23 15.91 -16.82 -11.33
N LEU A 24 17.12 -16.43 -10.90
CA LEU A 24 17.34 -15.55 -9.76
C LEU A 24 16.67 -14.17 -9.93
N ASP A 25 16.72 -13.60 -11.14
CA ASP A 25 16.14 -12.28 -11.43
C ASP A 25 14.61 -12.30 -11.35
N LEU A 26 14.00 -13.39 -11.83
CA LEU A 26 12.55 -13.61 -11.72
C LEU A 26 12.10 -13.70 -10.26
N ILE A 27 12.86 -14.42 -9.43
CA ILE A 27 12.57 -14.55 -7.99
C ILE A 27 12.70 -13.19 -7.30
N LEU A 28 13.74 -12.42 -7.63
CA LEU A 28 13.96 -11.09 -7.05
C LEU A 28 12.81 -10.13 -7.41
N LEU A 29 12.39 -10.14 -8.68
CA LEU A 29 11.25 -9.35 -9.18
C LEU A 29 9.94 -9.71 -8.48
N ALA A 30 9.67 -11.01 -8.31
CA ALA A 30 8.48 -11.47 -7.60
C ALA A 30 8.49 -11.03 -6.12
N PHE A 31 9.65 -11.10 -5.47
CA PHE A 31 9.81 -10.68 -4.08
C PHE A 31 9.64 -9.17 -3.92
N LEU A 32 10.22 -8.37 -4.83
CA LEU A 32 10.04 -6.92 -4.87
C LEU A 32 8.58 -6.53 -5.13
N GLY A 33 7.90 -7.24 -6.04
CA GLY A 33 6.47 -7.09 -6.30
C GLY A 33 5.62 -7.33 -5.05
N TYR A 34 5.89 -8.44 -4.37
CA TYR A 34 5.20 -8.79 -3.13
C TYR A 34 5.47 -7.78 -2.01
N ALA A 35 6.73 -7.40 -1.76
CA ALA A 35 7.10 -6.42 -0.74
C ALA A 35 6.48 -5.03 -1.01
N CYS A 36 6.42 -4.63 -2.28
CA CYS A 36 5.75 -3.40 -2.71
C CYS A 36 4.23 -3.47 -2.43
N GLY A 37 3.58 -4.60 -2.70
CA GLY A 37 2.16 -4.82 -2.40
C GLY A 37 1.83 -4.86 -0.90
N VAL A 38 2.66 -5.53 -0.10
CA VAL A 38 2.49 -5.59 1.36
C VAL A 38 2.68 -4.22 2.00
N SER A 39 3.67 -3.45 1.54
CA SER A 39 3.89 -2.07 2.02
C SER A 39 2.69 -1.15 1.76
N ASP A 40 1.97 -1.36 0.66
CA ASP A 40 0.74 -0.64 0.31
C ASP A 40 -0.43 -1.06 1.22
N SER A 41 -0.54 -2.35 1.56
CA SER A 41 -1.54 -2.86 2.50
C SER A 41 -1.37 -2.33 3.92
N VAL A 42 -0.13 -2.09 4.37
CA VAL A 42 0.15 -1.58 5.73
C VAL A 42 -0.19 -0.09 5.88
N GLN A 43 -0.16 0.68 4.78
CA GLN A 43 -0.47 2.12 4.82
C GLN A 43 -1.96 2.45 4.62
N ASN A 44 -2.78 1.48 4.20
CA ASN A 44 -4.22 1.68 4.14
C ASN A 44 -4.78 1.70 5.57
N LYS A 45 -4.74 2.88 6.19
CA LYS A 45 -5.46 3.16 7.43
C LYS A 45 -6.94 2.97 7.12
N VAL A 46 -7.48 1.82 7.50
CA VAL A 46 -8.89 1.49 7.33
C VAL A 46 -9.71 2.54 8.09
N ARG A 47 -10.57 3.24 7.36
CA ARG A 47 -11.55 4.14 7.95
C ARG A 47 -12.77 3.31 8.34
N GLU A 48 -13.02 3.23 9.64
CA GLU A 48 -14.16 2.54 10.21
C GLU A 48 -15.29 3.56 10.46
N PRO A 49 -16.56 3.17 10.33
CA PRO A 49 -17.68 4.03 10.69
C PRO A 49 -17.80 4.16 12.21
N TYR A 50 -17.89 5.39 12.71
CA TYR A 50 -18.13 5.70 14.12
C TYR A 50 -19.31 6.66 14.26
N ILE A 51 -20.06 6.52 15.35
CA ILE A 51 -21.12 7.46 15.75
C ILE A 51 -20.53 8.33 16.85
N ILE A 52 -20.57 9.66 16.68
CA ILE A 52 -19.95 10.61 17.61
C ILE A 52 -21.04 11.46 18.26
N GLY A 53 -21.27 11.28 19.56
CA GLY A 53 -22.27 12.02 20.34
C GLY A 53 -23.70 11.55 20.11
N ASP A 54 -24.69 12.40 20.47
CA ASP A 54 -26.13 12.18 20.23
C ASP A 54 -26.58 12.51 18.80
N SER A 55 -25.65 13.00 17.98
CA SER A 55 -25.85 13.13 16.55
C SER A 55 -25.82 11.74 15.94
N ASN A 56 -26.93 11.27 15.36
CA ASN A 56 -27.00 10.01 14.58
C ASN A 56 -26.15 10.04 13.28
N GLU A 57 -25.11 10.87 13.22
CA GLU A 57 -24.21 11.02 12.10
C GLU A 57 -23.12 9.95 12.15
N ILE A 58 -23.01 9.17 11.08
CA ILE A 58 -21.96 8.16 10.89
C ILE A 58 -20.77 8.83 10.23
N VAL A 59 -19.66 8.94 10.96
CA VAL A 59 -18.41 9.52 10.49
C VAL A 59 -17.38 8.43 10.29
N TYR A 60 -16.78 8.39 9.10
CA TYR A 60 -15.73 7.41 8.77
C TYR A 60 -14.36 7.96 9.18
N LEU A 61 -13.77 7.38 10.22
CA LEU A 61 -12.47 7.81 10.76
C LEU A 61 -11.51 6.65 10.85
N THR A 62 -10.21 6.95 10.79
CA THR A 62 -9.18 6.00 11.21
C THR A 62 -9.09 5.97 12.74
N LYS A 63 -8.58 4.88 13.32
CA LYS A 63 -8.38 4.76 14.78
C LYS A 63 -7.55 5.91 15.37
N GLU A 64 -6.55 6.39 14.64
CA GLU A 64 -5.74 7.55 15.06
C GLU A 64 -6.52 8.87 14.99
N GLU A 65 -7.33 9.08 13.94
CA GLU A 65 -8.19 10.26 13.82
C GLU A 65 -9.27 10.27 14.91
N LEU A 66 -9.84 9.11 15.25
CA LEU A 66 -10.79 8.98 16.36
C LEU A 66 -10.13 9.31 17.70
N LYS A 67 -8.94 8.76 17.97
CA LYS A 67 -8.20 9.02 19.21
C LYS A 67 -7.94 10.53 19.40
N LYS A 68 -7.51 11.22 18.33
CA LYS A 68 -7.32 12.67 18.37
C LYS A 68 -8.60 13.45 18.65
N LYS A 69 -9.75 12.99 18.14
CA LYS A 69 -11.05 13.62 18.41
C LYS A 69 -11.55 13.41 19.83
N LEU A 70 -11.18 12.30 20.48
CA LEU A 70 -11.57 12.00 21.86
C LEU A 70 -10.67 12.71 22.90
N GLU A 71 -9.43 13.02 22.55
CA GLU A 71 -8.47 13.72 23.40
C GLU A 71 -8.59 15.27 23.33
N SER A 72 -9.41 15.79 22.42
CA SER A 72 -9.64 17.23 22.20
C SER A 72 -10.99 17.67 22.75
#